data_AF-A0A6M1SRT4-F1
#
_entry.id   AF-A0A6M1SRT4-F1
#
_cell.length_a   1.000
_cell.length_b   1.000
_cell.length_c   1.000
_cell.angle_alpha   90.00
_cell.angle_beta   90.00
_cell.angle_gamma   90.00
#
_symmetry.space_group_name_H-M   'P 1'
#
loop_
_entity.id
_entity.type
_entity.pdbx_description
1 polymer ?
#
loop_
_entity_poly.entity_id
_entity_poly.type
_entity_poly.pdbx_seq_one_letter_code
_entity_poly.pdbx_strand_id
1 'polypeptide(L)'
;MESKGIPHTAVFRVLVNGAPESADYNVMPDDEIEVFPMEEVDPDELETIFSSPPAFIADSHLAKLGRDLRLLGIDTLINEEKEDAEIIRLSNNEKRMILTRNLNLLRHGSTQYGYWVRSEDPDQQLDEVLSRFNLFEMIQPFSRCMTCNGMLDEVSPEEVREEVPPKVREWCDQYHRCKDCGKVYWKGSHYDKLKEKVQRVINKMQRQG
;
A
#
# COMPACT_ATOMS: atom_id res chain seq x y z
N MET A 1 -13.53 34.87 4.87
CA MET A 1 -13.82 33.49 5.30
C MET A 1 -13.12 32.58 4.32
N GLU A 2 -11.84 32.37 4.57
CA GLU A 2 -10.93 31.68 3.66
C GLU A 2 -11.04 30.17 3.87
N SER A 3 -11.04 29.43 2.77
CA SER A 3 -11.06 27.97 2.71
C SER A 3 -9.92 27.39 3.55
N LYS A 4 -10.24 26.81 4.70
CA LYS A 4 -9.27 26.06 5.49
C LYS A 4 -9.01 24.73 4.77
N GLY A 5 -7.96 24.76 3.95
CA GLY A 5 -7.42 23.59 3.27
C GLY A 5 -7.11 22.48 4.28
N ILE A 6 -7.27 21.25 3.80
CA ILE A 6 -6.95 20.02 4.54
C ILE A 6 -5.54 20.16 5.13
N PRO A 7 -5.33 19.83 6.43
CA PRO A 7 -4.03 19.93 7.07
C PRO A 7 -2.97 19.17 6.28
N HIS A 8 -1.78 19.74 6.25
CA HIS A 8 -0.66 19.18 5.50
C HIS A 8 -0.30 17.76 5.93
N THR A 9 -0.81 17.21 7.05
CA THR A 9 -0.36 15.96 7.71
C THR A 9 -1.37 14.81 7.81
N ALA A 10 -2.54 14.93 7.19
CA ALA A 10 -3.68 14.06 7.45
C ALA A 10 -3.51 12.61 6.94
N VAL A 11 -3.42 11.68 7.90
CA VAL A 11 -4.16 10.41 7.80
C VAL A 11 -5.53 10.71 8.36
N PHE A 12 -6.58 10.40 7.61
CA PHE A 12 -7.92 10.84 7.93
C PHE A 12 -8.60 9.79 8.81
N ARG A 13 -8.99 10.15 10.04
CA ARG A 13 -10.21 9.62 10.66
C ARG A 13 -11.30 10.64 10.37
N VAL A 14 -12.35 10.21 9.66
CA VAL A 14 -13.53 11.04 9.39
C VAL A 14 -14.47 10.86 10.58
N LEU A 15 -14.59 11.88 11.43
CA LEU A 15 -15.72 11.95 12.39
C LEU A 15 -16.83 12.77 11.76
N VAL A 16 -18.08 12.38 12.00
CA VAL A 16 -19.26 13.15 11.60
C VAL A 16 -19.88 13.69 12.88
N ASN A 17 -20.05 15.01 12.97
CA ASN A 17 -20.65 15.71 14.12
C ASN A 17 -19.99 15.35 15.47
N GLY A 18 -18.66 15.20 15.47
CA GLY A 18 -17.87 14.90 16.68
C GLY A 18 -17.87 13.43 17.13
N ALA A 19 -18.46 12.51 16.36
CA ALA A 19 -18.49 11.08 16.69
C ALA A 19 -18.02 10.17 15.53
N PRO A 20 -17.43 9.00 15.84
CA PRO A 20 -17.15 7.99 14.83
C PRO A 20 -18.47 7.34 14.43
N GLU A 21 -18.96 7.67 13.24
CA GLU A 21 -20.20 7.11 12.70
C GLU A 21 -19.98 5.76 12.00
N SER A 22 -21.06 5.00 11.87
CA SER A 22 -21.04 3.71 11.17
C SER A 22 -20.68 3.87 9.69
N ALA A 23 -20.10 2.81 9.10
CA ALA A 23 -19.73 2.74 7.68
C ALA A 23 -20.88 3.07 6.71
N ASP A 24 -22.12 2.88 7.17
CA ASP A 24 -23.35 3.05 6.39
C ASP A 24 -23.97 4.46 6.54
N TYR A 25 -23.28 5.37 7.23
CA TYR A 25 -23.75 6.73 7.42
C TYR A 25 -23.66 7.56 6.12
N ASN A 26 -24.80 8.12 5.71
CA ASN A 26 -24.87 9.03 4.57
C ASN A 26 -24.62 10.46 5.04
N VAL A 27 -23.44 10.99 4.71
CA VAL A 27 -23.07 12.37 5.02
C VAL A 27 -24.05 13.35 4.40
N MET A 28 -24.64 14.19 5.25
CA MET A 28 -25.59 15.23 4.92
C MET A 28 -24.89 16.58 4.69
N PRO A 29 -25.51 17.53 3.95
CA PRO A 29 -24.90 18.83 3.66
C PRO A 29 -24.49 19.67 4.89
N ASP A 30 -25.12 19.42 6.04
CA ASP A 30 -24.90 20.17 7.29
C ASP A 30 -24.00 19.41 8.28
N ASP A 31 -23.45 18.25 7.91
CA ASP A 31 -22.56 17.50 8.78
C ASP A 31 -21.19 18.17 8.93
N GLU A 32 -20.73 18.29 10.17
CA GLU A 32 -19.37 18.70 10.46
C GLU A 32 -18.44 17.49 10.34
N ILE A 33 -17.63 17.46 9.28
CA ILE A 33 -16.60 16.45 9.09
C ILE A 33 -15.31 16.92 9.75
N GLU A 34 -14.93 16.25 10.83
CA GLU A 34 -13.65 16.51 11.48
C GLU A 34 -12.58 15.57 10.89
N VAL A 35 -11.49 16.18 10.43
CA VAL A 35 -10.31 15.51 9.89
C VAL A 35 -9.15 15.77 10.83
N PHE A 36 -8.66 14.72 11.49
CA PHE A 36 -7.56 14.84 12.43
C PHE A 36 -6.21 14.66 11.72
N PRO A 37 -5.24 15.55 11.95
CA PRO A 37 -3.85 15.23 11.69
C PRO A 37 -3.40 14.12 12.64
N MET A 38 -2.69 13.10 12.15
CA MET A 38 -2.27 11.97 12.99
C MET A 38 -1.32 12.37 14.13
N GLU A 39 -0.77 13.58 14.10
CA GLU A 39 0.05 14.12 15.20
C GLU A 39 -0.70 14.14 16.55
N GLU A 40 -2.03 13.99 16.53
CA GLU A 40 -2.90 13.94 17.70
C GLU A 40 -3.48 12.54 18.00
N VAL A 41 -3.14 11.51 17.20
CA VAL A 41 -3.62 10.12 17.41
C VAL A 41 -2.52 9.30 18.06
N ASP A 42 -2.84 8.65 19.18
CA ASP A 42 -1.92 7.78 19.91
C ASP A 42 -1.45 6.63 18.98
N PRO A 43 -0.13 6.36 18.85
CA PRO A 43 0.38 5.19 18.12
C PRO A 43 -0.29 3.87 18.50
N ASP A 44 -0.68 3.69 19.77
CA ASP A 44 -1.37 2.49 20.25
C ASP A 44 -2.84 2.44 19.75
N GLU A 45 -3.47 3.59 19.52
CA GLU A 45 -4.77 3.68 18.83
C GLU A 45 -4.64 3.34 17.35
N LEU A 46 -3.52 3.66 16.69
CA LEU A 46 -3.28 3.27 15.29
C LEU A 46 -3.15 1.76 15.11
N GLU A 47 -2.48 1.07 16.04
CA GLU A 47 -2.45 -0.40 16.05
C GLU A 47 -3.84 -1.02 16.25
N THR A 48 -4.73 -0.33 16.96
CA THR A 48 -6.11 -0.77 17.20
C THR A 48 -7.03 -0.49 15.99
N ILE A 49 -6.74 0.55 15.22
CA ILE A 49 -7.54 1.00 14.06
C ILE A 49 -7.15 0.23 12.79
N PHE A 50 -5.88 -0.17 12.62
CA PHE A 50 -5.39 -0.81 11.41
C PHE A 50 -5.19 -2.32 11.55
N SER A 51 -5.17 -3.02 10.41
CA SER A 51 -4.61 -4.36 10.36
C SER A 51 -3.13 -4.30 10.78
N SER A 52 -2.67 -5.22 11.62
CA SER A 52 -1.26 -5.43 11.91
C SER A 52 -0.81 -6.75 11.25
N PRO A 53 0.11 -6.71 10.25
CA PRO A 53 0.76 -5.52 9.68
C PRO A 53 -0.18 -4.66 8.79
N PRO A 54 0.14 -3.37 8.56
CA PRO A 54 -0.68 -2.47 7.76
C PRO A 54 -0.84 -2.95 6.32
N ALA A 55 -2.04 -2.81 5.79
CA ALA A 55 -2.38 -3.11 4.41
C ALA A 55 -2.93 -1.88 3.70
N PHE A 56 -2.67 -1.77 2.40
CA PHE A 56 -2.94 -0.56 1.61
C PHE A 56 -3.78 -0.87 0.38
N ILE A 57 -4.43 0.18 -0.15
CA ILE A 57 -4.97 0.24 -1.50
C ILE A 57 -4.42 1.49 -2.17
N ALA A 58 -3.64 1.32 -3.24
CA ALA A 58 -3.17 2.43 -4.06
C ALA A 58 -4.16 2.69 -5.21
N ASP A 59 -4.51 3.96 -5.42
CA ASP A 59 -5.25 4.36 -6.62
C ASP A 59 -4.42 4.18 -7.91
N SER A 60 -5.07 4.35 -9.07
CA SER A 60 -4.41 4.16 -10.37
C SER A 60 -3.22 5.10 -10.62
N HIS A 61 -3.21 6.30 -10.03
CA HIS A 61 -2.12 7.27 -10.17
C HIS A 61 -0.90 6.88 -9.32
N LEU A 62 -1.13 6.09 -8.26
CA LEU A 62 -0.11 5.56 -7.37
C LEU A 62 0.21 4.07 -7.62
N ALA A 63 -0.15 3.54 -8.79
CA ALA A 63 0.14 2.14 -9.15
C ALA A 63 1.65 1.79 -9.09
N LYS A 64 2.54 2.75 -9.38
CA LYS A 64 3.99 2.53 -9.22
C LYS A 64 4.37 2.38 -7.74
N LEU A 65 3.88 3.27 -6.88
CA LEU A 65 4.06 3.18 -5.43
C LEU A 65 3.52 1.84 -4.90
N GLY A 66 2.32 1.42 -5.31
CA GLY A 66 1.76 0.14 -4.91
C GLY A 66 2.62 -1.06 -5.33
N ARG A 67 3.21 -1.04 -6.52
CA ARG A 67 4.17 -2.07 -6.96
C ARG A 67 5.44 -2.07 -6.12
N ASP A 68 5.93 -0.90 -5.74
CA ASP A 68 7.13 -0.79 -4.91
C ASP A 68 6.87 -1.27 -3.47
N LEU A 69 5.69 -1.02 -2.91
CA LEU A 69 5.27 -1.57 -1.62
C LEU A 69 5.17 -3.10 -1.67
N ARG A 70 4.57 -3.67 -2.72
CA ARG A 70 4.54 -5.13 -2.95
C ARG A 70 5.94 -5.72 -3.05
N LEU A 71 6.87 -5.04 -3.73
CA LEU A 71 8.26 -5.47 -3.85
C LEU A 71 8.93 -5.62 -2.48
N LEU A 72 8.61 -4.72 -1.56
CA LEU A 72 9.08 -4.73 -0.18
C LEU A 72 8.30 -5.70 0.73
N GLY A 73 7.31 -6.43 0.20
CA GLY A 73 6.51 -7.39 0.95
C GLY A 73 5.28 -6.81 1.65
N ILE A 74 4.99 -5.52 1.45
CA ILE A 74 3.87 -4.83 2.09
C ILE A 74 2.58 -5.15 1.33
N ASP A 75 1.53 -5.53 2.06
CA ASP A 75 0.24 -5.89 1.50
C ASP A 75 -0.43 -4.67 0.84
N THR A 76 -0.46 -4.62 -0.48
CA THR A 76 -0.98 -3.45 -1.21
C THR A 76 -1.82 -3.87 -2.42
N LEU A 77 -3.11 -3.58 -2.40
CA LEU A 77 -3.95 -3.63 -3.60
C LEU A 77 -3.64 -2.42 -4.50
N ILE A 78 -3.81 -2.60 -5.80
CA ILE A 78 -3.70 -1.52 -6.78
C ILE A 78 -5.00 -1.56 -7.56
N ASN A 79 -5.76 -0.46 -7.51
CA ASN A 79 -6.99 -0.39 -8.29
C ASN A 79 -6.69 0.08 -9.71
N GLU A 80 -6.72 -0.84 -10.68
CA GLU A 80 -6.51 -0.53 -12.10
C GLU A 80 -7.83 -0.18 -12.83
N GLU A 81 -8.99 -0.64 -12.34
CA GLU A 81 -10.25 -0.66 -13.09
C GLU A 81 -11.30 0.40 -12.68
N LYS A 82 -10.92 1.36 -11.82
CA LYS A 82 -11.58 2.66 -11.59
C LYS A 82 -13.09 2.64 -11.29
N GLU A 83 -13.43 2.56 -10.00
CA GLU A 83 -14.49 3.36 -9.38
C GLU A 83 -14.05 3.71 -7.95
N ASP A 84 -14.19 4.98 -7.55
CA ASP A 84 -13.84 5.44 -6.19
C ASP A 84 -14.64 4.65 -5.13
N ALA A 85 -15.90 4.30 -5.43
CA ALA A 85 -16.77 3.51 -4.57
C ALA A 85 -16.20 2.13 -4.23
N GLU A 86 -15.58 1.44 -5.20
CA GLU A 86 -15.00 0.11 -4.97
C GLU A 86 -13.73 0.19 -4.11
N ILE A 87 -12.90 1.22 -4.31
CA ILE A 87 -11.73 1.48 -3.45
C ILE A 87 -12.18 1.66 -2.00
N ILE A 88 -13.20 2.49 -1.78
CA ILE A 88 -13.74 2.78 -0.45
C ILE A 88 -14.35 1.52 0.17
N ARG A 89 -15.14 0.76 -0.59
CA ARG A 89 -15.76 -0.49 -0.13
C ARG A 89 -14.71 -1.50 0.32
N LEU A 90 -13.67 -1.74 -0.48
CA LEU A 90 -12.58 -2.66 -0.15
C LEU A 90 -11.76 -2.15 1.05
N SER A 91 -11.46 -0.86 1.08
CA SER A 91 -10.74 -0.22 2.19
C SER A 91 -11.47 -0.44 3.52
N ASN A 92 -12.77 -0.19 3.56
CA ASN A 92 -13.58 -0.33 4.77
C ASN A 92 -13.72 -1.79 5.20
N ASN A 93 -14.02 -2.70 4.25
CA ASN A 93 -14.25 -4.12 4.53
C ASN A 93 -12.98 -4.84 4.98
N GLU A 94 -11.85 -4.55 4.36
CA GLU A 94 -10.57 -5.21 4.63
C GLU A 94 -9.66 -4.39 5.57
N LYS A 95 -10.15 -3.26 6.08
CA LYS A 95 -9.40 -2.32 6.93
C LYS A 95 -8.05 -1.92 6.32
N ARG A 96 -8.08 -1.55 5.04
CA ARG A 96 -6.89 -1.12 4.28
C ARG A 96 -6.83 0.39 4.17
N MET A 97 -5.64 0.96 4.30
CA MET A 97 -5.40 2.39 4.11
C MET A 97 -5.40 2.77 2.63
N ILE A 98 -6.26 3.70 2.22
CA ILE A 98 -6.24 4.23 0.86
C ILE A 98 -5.04 5.18 0.70
N LEU A 99 -4.15 4.88 -0.23
CA LEU A 99 -3.11 5.79 -0.68
C LEU A 99 -3.60 6.47 -1.95
N THR A 100 -3.75 7.80 -1.90
CA THR A 100 -4.23 8.57 -3.05
C THR A 100 -3.67 9.98 -3.05
N ARG A 101 -3.58 10.59 -4.24
CA ARG A 101 -3.36 12.04 -4.38
C ARG A 101 -4.66 12.80 -4.69
N ASN A 102 -5.77 12.08 -4.86
CA ASN A 102 -7.10 12.62 -5.14
C ASN A 102 -7.82 12.96 -3.84
N LEU A 103 -7.90 14.26 -3.53
CA LEU A 103 -8.63 14.73 -2.35
C LEU A 103 -10.13 14.40 -2.39
N ASN A 104 -10.74 14.21 -3.57
CA ASN A 104 -12.17 13.88 -3.65
C ASN A 104 -12.45 12.46 -3.14
N LEU A 105 -11.54 11.51 -3.39
CA LEU A 105 -11.64 10.15 -2.85
C LEU A 105 -11.55 10.16 -1.32
N LEU A 106 -10.72 11.03 -0.76
CA LEU A 106 -10.56 11.20 0.70
C LEU A 106 -11.71 11.96 1.35
N ARG A 107 -12.31 12.92 0.63
CA ARG A 107 -13.48 13.70 1.09
C ARG A 107 -14.80 12.96 0.94
N HIS A 108 -14.80 11.80 0.31
CA HIS A 108 -16.01 11.01 0.15
C HIS A 108 -16.50 10.56 1.54
N GLY A 109 -17.78 10.79 1.84
CA GLY A 109 -18.34 10.59 3.19
C GLY A 109 -18.19 9.16 3.73
N SER A 110 -18.12 8.17 2.84
CA SER A 110 -17.93 6.76 3.19
C SER A 110 -16.46 6.36 3.39
N THR A 111 -15.48 7.24 3.17
CA THR A 111 -14.05 6.92 3.32
C THR A 111 -13.66 6.91 4.79
N GLN A 112 -13.28 5.75 5.33
CA GLN A 112 -12.87 5.64 6.74
C GLN A 112 -11.36 5.77 6.93
N TYR A 113 -10.56 5.23 6.01
CA TYR A 113 -9.10 5.16 6.12
C TYR A 113 -8.46 5.67 4.84
N GLY A 114 -7.78 6.81 4.93
CA GLY A 114 -7.07 7.36 3.80
C GLY A 114 -5.81 8.13 4.19
N TYR A 115 -4.89 8.21 3.25
CA TYR A 115 -3.69 9.02 3.33
C TYR A 115 -3.48 9.74 2.01
N TRP A 116 -3.31 11.06 2.12
CA TRP A 116 -2.98 11.90 0.99
C TRP A 116 -1.47 11.89 0.76
N VAL A 117 -1.04 11.16 -0.28
CA VAL A 117 0.39 11.11 -0.65
C VAL A 117 0.80 12.45 -1.23
N ARG A 118 1.71 13.15 -0.54
CA ARG A 118 2.04 14.53 -0.88
C ARG A 118 2.98 14.59 -2.06
N SER A 119 4.00 13.75 -2.06
CA SER A 119 5.04 13.78 -3.07
C SER A 119 4.49 13.46 -4.46
N GLU A 120 4.95 14.21 -5.45
CA GLU A 120 4.70 13.91 -6.86
C GLU A 120 5.77 12.97 -7.43
N ASP A 121 6.94 12.92 -6.79
CA ASP A 121 8.07 12.11 -7.22
C ASP A 121 7.91 10.66 -6.73
N PRO A 122 7.84 9.66 -7.62
CA PRO A 122 7.55 8.29 -7.21
C PRO A 122 8.54 7.67 -6.23
N ASP A 123 9.81 8.06 -6.27
CA ASP A 123 10.81 7.51 -5.35
C ASP A 123 10.65 8.15 -3.95
N GLN A 124 10.31 9.44 -3.89
CA GLN A 124 9.96 10.11 -2.63
C GLN A 124 8.60 9.67 -2.07
N GLN A 125 7.62 9.27 -2.91
CA GLN A 125 6.35 8.71 -2.43
C GLN A 125 6.55 7.45 -1.60
N LEU A 126 7.49 6.59 -2.01
CA LEU A 126 7.83 5.38 -1.27
C LEU A 126 8.46 5.71 0.08
N ASP A 127 9.48 6.58 0.08
CA ASP A 127 10.14 7.02 1.32
C ASP A 127 9.13 7.69 2.29
N GLU A 128 8.20 8.50 1.75
CA GLU A 128 7.11 9.12 2.49
C GLU A 128 6.25 8.07 3.20
N VAL A 129 5.71 7.09 2.46
CA VAL A 129 4.83 6.06 3.05
C VAL A 129 5.57 5.15 4.03
N LEU A 130 6.79 4.72 3.72
CA LEU A 130 7.58 3.87 4.62
C LEU A 130 7.84 4.55 5.96
N SER A 131 8.23 5.83 5.93
CA SER A 131 8.49 6.62 7.14
C SER A 131 7.20 6.92 7.88
N ARG A 132 6.14 7.28 7.14
CA ARG A 132 4.85 7.72 7.68
C ARG A 132 4.11 6.64 8.47
N PHE A 133 4.30 5.38 8.09
CA PHE A 133 3.64 4.21 8.69
C PHE A 133 4.64 3.27 9.40
N ASN A 134 5.88 3.72 9.63
CA ASN A 134 6.94 2.93 10.27
C ASN A 134 7.10 1.51 9.69
N LEU A 135 7.05 1.37 8.37
CA LEU A 135 6.99 0.07 7.69
C LEU A 135 8.37 -0.60 7.53
N PHE A 136 9.44 0.10 7.90
CA PHE A 136 10.81 -0.33 7.66
C PHE A 136 11.13 -1.69 8.29
N GLU A 137 10.64 -1.95 9.51
CA GLU A 137 10.85 -3.22 10.21
C GLU A 137 10.01 -4.37 9.63
N MET A 138 8.98 -4.06 8.83
CA MET A 138 8.07 -5.02 8.20
C MET A 138 8.51 -5.43 6.79
N ILE A 139 9.62 -4.87 6.29
CA ILE A 139 10.11 -5.15 4.95
C ILE A 139 10.51 -6.62 4.83
N GLN A 140 9.80 -7.35 3.96
CA GLN A 140 10.04 -8.75 3.59
C GLN A 140 10.10 -8.83 2.07
N PRO A 141 11.22 -8.44 1.44
CA PRO A 141 11.29 -8.27 0.00
C PRO A 141 11.00 -9.57 -0.74
N PHE A 142 10.37 -9.46 -1.90
CA PHE A 142 10.06 -10.60 -2.76
C PHE A 142 9.16 -11.67 -2.10
N SER A 143 8.38 -11.31 -1.07
CA SER A 143 7.39 -12.20 -0.44
C SER A 143 5.99 -12.14 -1.08
N ARG A 144 5.73 -11.08 -1.87
CA ARG A 144 4.44 -10.85 -2.54
C ARG A 144 4.57 -10.74 -4.05
N CYS A 145 3.51 -11.17 -4.72
CA CYS A 145 3.37 -11.09 -6.16
C CYS A 145 3.25 -9.63 -6.61
N MET A 146 4.19 -9.20 -7.44
CA MET A 146 4.17 -7.86 -8.03
C MET A 146 2.91 -7.58 -8.88
N THR A 147 2.27 -8.64 -9.40
CA THR A 147 1.09 -8.53 -10.28
C THR A 147 -0.21 -8.50 -9.48
N CYS A 148 -0.44 -9.46 -8.57
CA CYS A 148 -1.73 -9.60 -7.88
C CYS A 148 -1.68 -9.43 -6.36
N ASN A 149 -0.52 -9.10 -5.76
CA ASN A 149 -0.30 -8.97 -4.31
C ASN A 149 -0.31 -10.28 -3.49
N GLY A 150 -0.65 -11.42 -4.09
CA GLY A 150 -0.66 -12.73 -3.44
C GLY A 150 0.69 -13.21 -2.92
N MET A 151 0.69 -14.07 -1.90
CA MET A 151 1.92 -14.60 -1.31
C MET A 151 2.70 -15.47 -2.31
N LEU A 152 4.03 -15.38 -2.25
CA LEU A 152 4.95 -16.18 -3.03
C LEU A 152 5.49 -17.34 -2.18
N ASP A 153 5.37 -18.56 -2.70
CA ASP A 153 6.00 -19.75 -2.13
C ASP A 153 7.19 -20.18 -2.99
N GLU A 154 8.24 -20.68 -2.33
CA GLU A 154 9.33 -21.37 -3.01
C GLU A 154 8.81 -22.67 -3.64
N VAL A 155 9.22 -22.94 -4.87
CA VAL A 155 8.82 -24.13 -5.64
C VAL A 155 10.03 -24.80 -6.27
N SER A 156 9.96 -26.11 -6.48
CA SER A 156 11.10 -26.86 -7.00
C SER A 156 11.30 -26.61 -8.51
N PRO A 157 12.54 -26.76 -9.03
CA PRO A 157 12.80 -26.68 -10.47
C PRO A 157 11.99 -27.67 -11.32
N GLU A 158 11.62 -28.83 -10.75
CA GLU A 158 10.79 -29.83 -11.39
C GLU A 158 9.36 -29.33 -11.62
N GLU A 159 8.79 -28.64 -10.63
CA GLU A 159 7.40 -28.16 -10.63
C GLU A 159 7.16 -27.04 -11.66
N VAL A 160 8.19 -26.26 -11.98
CA VAL A 160 8.08 -25.11 -12.90
C VAL A 160 8.77 -25.33 -14.24
N ARG A 161 9.25 -26.56 -14.51
CA ARG A 161 10.09 -26.88 -15.66
C ARG A 161 9.51 -26.43 -17.01
N GLU A 162 8.20 -26.55 -17.18
CA GLU A 162 7.50 -26.22 -18.42
C GLU A 162 7.16 -24.73 -18.55
N GLU A 163 7.10 -24.00 -17.43
CA GLU A 163 6.78 -22.57 -17.37
C GLU A 163 8.03 -21.69 -17.51
N VAL A 164 9.20 -22.25 -17.21
CA VAL A 164 10.49 -21.54 -17.20
C VAL A 164 11.27 -21.81 -18.50
N PRO A 165 11.75 -20.74 -19.20
CA PRO A 165 12.54 -20.90 -20.41
C PRO A 165 13.76 -21.80 -20.22
N PRO A 166 14.11 -22.70 -21.17
CA PRO A 166 15.23 -23.63 -21.05
C PRO A 166 16.54 -22.97 -20.62
N LYS A 167 16.87 -21.81 -21.20
CA LYS A 167 18.08 -21.06 -20.87
C LYS A 167 18.15 -20.59 -19.42
N VAL A 168 17.02 -20.35 -18.75
CA VAL A 168 16.98 -19.94 -17.34
C VAL A 168 17.27 -21.15 -16.44
N ARG A 169 16.77 -22.32 -16.83
CA ARG A 169 16.95 -23.59 -16.09
C ARG A 169 18.41 -24.04 -16.03
N GLU A 170 19.27 -23.53 -16.91
CA GLU A 170 20.69 -23.85 -16.93
C GLU A 170 21.48 -23.22 -15.77
N TRP A 171 20.99 -22.12 -15.17
CA TRP A 171 21.73 -21.36 -14.17
C TRP A 171 20.91 -20.92 -12.94
N CYS A 172 19.58 -20.99 -12.99
CA CYS A 172 18.72 -20.67 -11.87
C CYS A 172 18.14 -21.94 -11.24
N ASP A 173 18.29 -22.08 -9.93
CA ASP A 173 17.77 -23.17 -9.12
C ASP A 173 16.68 -22.72 -8.14
N GLN A 174 16.46 -21.41 -8.01
CA GLN A 174 15.48 -20.83 -7.08
C GLN A 174 14.29 -20.21 -7.82
N TYR A 175 13.10 -20.72 -7.51
CA TYR A 175 11.85 -20.33 -8.14
C TYR A 175 10.80 -20.02 -7.09
N HIS A 176 9.92 -19.07 -7.38
CA HIS A 176 8.79 -18.76 -6.54
C HIS A 176 7.52 -18.77 -7.36
N ARG A 177 6.42 -19.26 -6.79
CA ARG A 177 5.09 -19.25 -7.42
C ARG A 177 4.11 -18.46 -6.57
N CYS A 178 3.33 -17.60 -7.21
CA CYS A 178 2.22 -16.95 -6.53
C CYS A 178 1.08 -17.93 -6.26
N LYS A 179 0.58 -17.96 -5.02
CA LYS A 179 -0.57 -18.79 -4.62
C LYS A 179 -1.87 -18.43 -5.34
N ASP A 180 -2.03 -17.17 -5.71
CA ASP A 180 -3.31 -16.66 -6.20
C ASP A 180 -3.39 -16.71 -7.73
N CYS A 181 -2.40 -16.14 -8.43
CA CYS A 181 -2.40 -16.08 -9.89
C CYS A 181 -1.51 -17.14 -10.57
N GLY A 182 -0.81 -17.98 -9.80
CA GLY A 182 0.05 -19.04 -10.33
C GLY A 182 1.33 -18.58 -11.01
N LYS A 183 1.56 -17.25 -11.13
CA LYS A 183 2.72 -16.68 -11.81
C LYS A 183 4.03 -17.13 -11.17
N VAL A 184 4.96 -17.59 -12.00
CA VAL A 184 6.29 -18.04 -11.59
C VAL A 184 7.32 -16.90 -11.73
N TYR A 185 8.18 -16.79 -10.73
CA TYR A 185 9.27 -15.83 -10.63
C TYR A 185 10.60 -16.56 -10.43
N TRP A 186 11.67 -15.99 -10.99
CA TRP A 186 13.04 -16.50 -10.86
C TRP A 186 14.03 -15.34 -10.85
N LYS A 187 15.24 -15.58 -10.34
CA LYS A 187 16.33 -14.60 -10.37
C LYS A 187 16.79 -14.42 -11.81
N GLY A 188 17.08 -13.18 -12.21
CA GLY A 188 17.55 -12.81 -13.55
C GLY A 188 17.77 -11.30 -13.66
N SER A 189 18.04 -10.77 -14.85
CA SER A 189 18.41 -9.35 -15.02
C SER A 189 17.37 -8.36 -14.49
N HIS A 190 16.08 -8.72 -14.50
CA HIS A 190 15.04 -7.92 -13.88
C HIS A 190 15.10 -7.98 -12.34
N TYR A 191 15.35 -9.16 -11.78
CA TYR A 191 15.54 -9.35 -10.33
C TYR A 191 16.72 -8.53 -9.81
N ASP A 192 17.84 -8.46 -10.54
CA ASP A 192 19.01 -7.69 -10.10
C ASP A 192 18.69 -6.20 -9.93
N LYS A 193 17.96 -5.61 -10.88
CA LYS A 193 17.49 -4.22 -10.78
C LYS A 193 16.54 -4.00 -9.59
N LEU A 194 15.65 -4.95 -9.34
CA LEU A 194 14.74 -4.90 -8.19
C LEU A 194 15.50 -5.02 -6.87
N LYS A 195 16.51 -5.91 -6.82
CA LYS A 195 17.38 -6.08 -5.66
C LYS A 195 18.19 -4.82 -5.36
N GLU A 196 18.73 -4.16 -6.38
CA GLU A 196 19.39 -2.86 -6.22
C GLU A 196 18.43 -1.81 -5.64
N LYS A 197 17.18 -1.77 -6.12
CA LYS A 197 16.17 -0.86 -5.58
C LYS A 197 15.88 -1.14 -4.10
N VAL A 198 15.65 -2.41 -3.74
CA VAL A 198 15.45 -2.84 -2.35
C VAL A 198 16.64 -2.43 -1.48
N GLN A 199 17.87 -2.67 -1.95
CA GLN A 199 19.07 -2.32 -1.20
C GLN A 199 19.20 -0.81 -1.00
N ARG A 200 18.83 0.01 -1.98
CA ARG A 200 18.80 1.48 -1.81
C ARG A 200 17.83 1.90 -0.71
N VAL A 201 16.64 1.30 -0.65
CA VAL A 201 15.65 1.59 0.40
C VAL A 201 16.19 1.18 1.78
N ILE A 202 16.71 -0.04 1.91
CA ILE A 202 17.28 -0.54 3.18
C ILE A 202 18.48 0.30 3.63
N ASN A 203 19.36 0.71 2.71
CA ASN A 203 20.51 1.55 3.05
C ASN A 203 20.11 2.97 3.51
N LYS A 204 18.98 3.50 3.03
CA LYS A 204 18.46 4.80 3.49
C LYS A 204 17.99 4.70 4.93
N MET A 205 17.29 3.62 5.30
CA MET A 205 16.85 3.35 6.68
C MET A 205 18.02 3.36 7.66
N GLN A 206 19.12 2.67 7.33
CA GLN A 206 20.32 2.58 8.17
C GLN A 206 21.06 3.92 8.40
N ARG A 207 20.73 4.96 7.63
CA ARG A 207 21.31 6.31 7.77
C ARG A 207 20.41 7.30 8.49
N GLN A 208 19.15 6.91 8.76
CA GLN A 208 18.13 7.74 9.39
C GLN A 208 17.88 7.36 10.86
N GLY A 209 18.39 6.22 11.33
CA GLY A 209 18.50 5.85 12.74
C GLY A 209 19.88 6.15 13.31
#